data_AF-A0A959NW50-F1
#
_entry.id   AF-A0A959NW50-F1
#
_cell.length_a   1.000
_cell.length_b   1.000
_cell.length_c   1.000
_cell.angle_alpha   90.00
_cell.angle_beta   90.00
_cell.angle_gamma   90.00
#
_symmetry.space_group_name_H-M   'P 1'
#
loop_
_entity.id
_entity.type
_entity.pdbx_description
1 polymer ?
#
loop_
_entity_poly.entity_id
_entity_poly.type
_entity_poly.pdbx_seq_one_letter_code
_entity_poly.pdbx_strand_id
1 'polypeptide(L)'
;MLNKGELAYMVGSSKSKDELIQELSDLQKQNANLKETLAKRTRLIDQLQLTQYSIDNIADSIFWIDRSAKFHYVNNAACKNLGYSKEELLNMNIFDVDPVFPKDKLEDHWQEIIKTGSIVIETIHRTKDGKDIPVEVTTNFVEYNGSQYNCAIARNITERK
;
A
#
# COMPACT_ATOMS: atom_id res chain seq x y z
N MET A 1 -49.32 -40.43 -28.48
CA MET A 1 -50.24 -40.00 -27.41
C MET A 1 -49.61 -40.46 -26.10
N LEU A 2 -49.06 -39.53 -25.31
CA LEU A 2 -48.47 -39.85 -24.00
C LEU A 2 -49.58 -40.11 -22.99
N ASN A 3 -49.42 -41.14 -22.16
CA ASN A 3 -50.42 -41.55 -21.17
C ASN A 3 -50.47 -40.53 -20.02
N LYS A 4 -51.63 -40.36 -19.37
CA LYS A 4 -51.84 -39.43 -18.24
C LYS A 4 -50.84 -39.60 -17.08
N GLY A 5 -50.17 -40.76 -16.98
CA GLY A 5 -49.09 -41.02 -16.02
C GLY A 5 -47.74 -40.37 -16.36
N GLU A 6 -47.48 -40.06 -17.63
CA GLU A 6 -46.18 -39.52 -18.10
C GLU A 6 -46.13 -37.98 -18.04
N LEU A 7 -47.28 -37.31 -17.93
CA LEU A 7 -47.37 -35.86 -17.73
C LEU A 7 -47.07 -35.42 -16.28
N ALA A 8 -47.06 -36.35 -15.32
CA ALA A 8 -46.79 -36.06 -13.92
C ALA A 8 -45.29 -35.80 -13.61
N TYR A 9 -44.39 -36.15 -14.54
CA TYR A 9 -42.94 -35.99 -14.34
C TYR A 9 -42.36 -34.68 -14.89
N MET A 10 -43.18 -33.83 -15.54
CA MET A 10 -42.72 -32.56 -16.13
C MET A 10 -43.13 -31.30 -15.35
N VAL A 11 -43.81 -31.45 -14.22
CA VAL A 11 -44.09 -30.31 -13.32
C VAL A 11 -43.08 -30.40 -12.18
N GLY A 12 -41.96 -29.69 -12.31
CA GLY A 12 -41.06 -29.47 -11.17
C GLY A 12 -41.91 -29.02 -9.98
N SER A 13 -41.76 -29.70 -8.83
CA SER A 13 -42.63 -29.46 -7.67
C SER A 13 -42.64 -27.97 -7.34
N SER A 14 -43.77 -27.30 -7.52
CA SER A 14 -43.88 -25.89 -7.19
C SER A 14 -43.73 -25.75 -5.68
N LYS A 15 -42.81 -24.89 -5.23
CA LYS A 15 -42.62 -24.61 -3.81
C LYS A 15 -43.94 -24.27 -3.14
N SER A 16 -44.15 -24.77 -1.93
CA SER A 16 -45.32 -24.40 -1.14
C SER A 16 -45.25 -22.92 -0.74
N LYS A 17 -46.41 -22.33 -0.39
CA LYS A 17 -46.46 -20.95 0.09
C LYS A 17 -45.56 -20.73 1.32
N ASP A 18 -45.49 -21.71 2.21
CA ASP A 18 -44.69 -21.63 3.43
C ASP A 18 -43.19 -21.73 3.12
N GLU A 19 -42.80 -22.55 2.14
CA GLU A 19 -41.41 -22.64 1.64
C GLU A 19 -40.97 -21.31 1.02
N LEU A 20 -41.84 -20.66 0.23
CA LEU A 20 -41.55 -19.34 -0.36
C LEU A 20 -41.41 -18.24 0.71
N ILE A 21 -42.23 -18.29 1.77
CA ILE A 21 -42.14 -17.34 2.89
C ILE A 21 -40.82 -17.54 3.66
N GLN A 22 -40.44 -18.79 3.90
CA GLN A 22 -39.19 -19.12 4.60
C GLN A 22 -37.97 -18.65 3.79
N GLU A 23 -37.93 -18.95 2.49
CA GLU A 23 -36.85 -18.51 1.60
C GLU A 23 -36.76 -16.98 1.51
N LEU A 24 -37.90 -16.28 1.44
CA LEU A 24 -37.90 -14.82 1.44
C LEU A 24 -37.33 -14.25 2.76
N SER A 25 -37.68 -14.86 3.90
CA SER A 25 -37.14 -14.48 5.21
C SER A 25 -35.62 -14.68 5.27
N ASP A 26 -35.13 -15.80 4.76
CA ASP A 26 -33.69 -16.10 4.74
C ASP A 26 -32.93 -15.18 3.78
N LEU A 27 -33.49 -14.87 2.61
CA LEU A 27 -32.93 -13.88 1.68
C LEU A 27 -32.90 -12.47 2.30
N GLN A 28 -33.92 -12.08 3.06
CA GLN A 28 -33.94 -10.80 3.77
C GLN A 28 -32.84 -10.71 4.81
N LYS A 29 -32.63 -11.79 5.59
CA LYS A 29 -31.51 -11.88 6.55
C LYS A 29 -30.16 -11.81 5.86
N GLN A 30 -29.97 -12.55 4.76
CA GLN A 30 -28.72 -12.50 3.97
C GLN A 30 -28.47 -11.10 3.41
N ASN A 31 -29.49 -10.43 2.88
CA ASN A 31 -29.38 -9.06 2.38
C ASN A 31 -29.00 -8.06 3.48
N ALA A 32 -29.57 -8.19 4.68
CA ALA A 32 -29.21 -7.34 5.81
C ALA A 32 -27.73 -7.52 6.18
N ASN A 33 -27.26 -8.77 6.29
CA ASN A 33 -25.86 -9.09 6.59
C ASN A 33 -24.90 -8.61 5.49
N LEU A 34 -25.28 -8.73 4.22
CA LEU A 34 -24.51 -8.22 3.08
C LEU A 34 -24.38 -6.70 3.13
N LYS A 35 -25.48 -5.96 3.39
CA LYS A 35 -25.45 -4.50 3.53
C LYS A 35 -24.52 -4.06 4.66
N GLU A 36 -24.57 -4.75 5.80
CA GLU A 36 -23.68 -4.45 6.93
C GLU A 36 -22.20 -4.71 6.57
N THR A 37 -21.92 -5.82 5.91
CA THR A 37 -20.57 -6.17 5.45
C THR A 37 -20.04 -5.15 4.43
N LEU A 38 -20.87 -4.71 3.49
CA LEU A 38 -20.53 -3.68 2.53
C LEU A 38 -20.23 -2.35 3.21
N ALA A 39 -21.07 -1.90 4.15
CA ALA A 39 -20.83 -0.68 4.91
C ALA A 39 -19.50 -0.73 5.69
N LYS A 40 -19.18 -1.87 6.31
CA LYS A 40 -17.90 -2.10 6.98
C LYS A 40 -16.72 -2.03 6.00
N ARG A 41 -16.84 -2.68 4.83
CA ARG A 41 -15.79 -2.65 3.79
C ARG A 41 -15.58 -1.25 3.21
N THR A 42 -16.64 -0.52 2.89
CA THR A 42 -16.55 0.86 2.40
C THR A 42 -15.80 1.73 3.40
N ARG A 43 -16.14 1.65 4.70
CA ARG A 43 -15.45 2.41 5.74
C ARG A 43 -13.95 2.08 5.82
N LEU A 44 -13.58 0.80 5.68
CA LEU A 44 -12.17 0.40 5.67
C LEU A 44 -11.44 0.92 4.42
N ILE A 45 -12.08 0.89 3.25
CA ILE A 45 -11.53 1.44 2.01
C ILE A 45 -11.31 2.95 2.16
N ASP A 46 -12.30 3.68 2.67
CA ASP A 46 -12.20 5.13 2.89
C ASP A 46 -11.06 5.47 3.85
N GLN A 47 -10.88 4.68 4.93
CA GLN A 47 -9.76 4.85 5.85
C GLN A 47 -8.41 4.59 5.18
N LEU A 48 -8.28 3.51 4.40
CA LEU A 48 -7.05 3.21 3.66
C LEU A 48 -6.73 4.31 2.64
N GLN A 49 -7.74 4.81 1.91
CA GLN A 49 -7.59 5.90 0.96
C GLN A 49 -7.16 7.19 1.63
N LEU A 50 -7.74 7.54 2.79
CA LEU A 50 -7.33 8.72 3.55
C LEU A 50 -5.88 8.61 4.03
N THR A 51 -5.48 7.44 4.53
CA THR A 51 -4.08 7.19 4.95
C THR A 51 -3.14 7.31 3.75
N GLN A 52 -3.45 6.67 2.63
CA GLN A 52 -2.63 6.73 1.42
C GLN A 52 -2.51 8.17 0.90
N TYR A 53 -3.63 8.88 0.80
CA TYR A 53 -3.65 10.28 0.38
C TYR A 53 -2.82 11.17 1.31
N SER A 54 -2.87 10.93 2.63
CA SER A 54 -2.08 11.70 3.60
C SER A 54 -0.58 11.49 3.39
N ILE A 55 -0.14 10.25 3.17
CA ILE A 55 1.27 9.90 2.88
C ILE A 55 1.71 10.46 1.52
N ASP A 56 0.81 10.46 0.53
CA ASP A 56 1.10 10.98 -0.81
C ASP A 56 1.30 12.50 -0.82
N ASN A 57 0.71 13.24 0.13
CA ASN A 57 0.67 14.72 0.11
C ASN A 57 1.41 15.40 1.27
N ILE A 58 2.06 14.66 2.17
CA ILE A 58 3.02 15.21 3.13
C ILE A 58 4.20 15.86 2.38
N ALA A 59 4.78 16.93 2.95
CA ALA A 59 5.89 17.68 2.35
C ALA A 59 7.22 16.92 2.34
N ASP A 60 7.46 16.06 3.33
CA ASP A 60 8.67 15.23 3.41
C ASP A 60 8.58 14.09 2.36
N SER A 61 9.72 13.76 1.75
CA SER A 61 9.82 12.69 0.76
C SER A 61 9.75 11.33 1.47
N ILE A 62 8.94 10.39 0.98
CA ILE A 62 8.80 9.06 1.58
C ILE A 62 9.19 7.99 0.56
N PHE A 63 9.99 7.02 1.01
CA PHE A 63 10.45 5.89 0.22
C PHE A 63 10.24 4.59 1.00
N TRP A 64 9.75 3.54 0.34
CA TRP A 64 9.88 2.17 0.83
C TRP A 64 10.98 1.49 0.04
N ILE A 65 11.97 0.96 0.74
CA ILE A 65 13.17 0.43 0.13
C ILE A 65 13.39 -1.01 0.60
N ASP A 66 13.69 -1.91 -0.32
CA ASP A 66 14.06 -3.28 0.04
C ASP A 66 15.54 -3.43 0.38
N ARG A 67 15.95 -4.63 0.79
CA ARG A 67 17.35 -4.94 1.12
C ARG A 67 18.33 -4.75 -0.04
N SER A 68 17.83 -4.73 -1.29
CA SER A 68 18.65 -4.46 -2.49
C SER A 68 18.76 -2.97 -2.82
N ALA A 69 18.33 -2.10 -1.90
CA ALA A 69 18.26 -0.65 -2.05
C ALA A 69 17.26 -0.16 -3.10
N LYS A 70 16.36 -1.01 -3.61
CA LYS A 70 15.37 -0.61 -4.63
C LYS A 70 14.13 0.03 -4.04
N PHE A 71 13.62 1.05 -4.72
CA PHE A 71 12.38 1.73 -4.34
C PHE A 71 11.15 0.90 -4.74
N HIS A 72 10.33 0.52 -3.76
CA HIS A 72 9.02 -0.14 -3.96
C HIS A 72 7.85 0.82 -3.86
N TYR A 73 8.05 1.95 -3.18
CA TYR A 73 7.08 3.03 -3.10
C TYR A 73 7.80 4.37 -3.00
N VAL A 74 7.22 5.37 -3.64
CA VAL A 74 7.56 6.79 -3.47
C VAL A 74 6.29 7.62 -3.42
N ASN A 75 6.29 8.66 -2.59
CA ASN A 75 5.18 9.63 -2.52
C ASN A 75 5.34 10.78 -3.54
N ASN A 76 4.36 11.67 -3.62
CA ASN A 76 4.41 12.79 -4.57
C ASN A 76 5.50 13.82 -4.20
N ALA A 77 5.79 14.00 -2.91
CA ALA A 77 6.86 14.89 -2.47
C ALA A 77 8.23 14.40 -2.93
N ALA A 78 8.52 13.10 -2.87
CA ALA A 78 9.76 12.53 -3.42
C ALA A 78 9.90 12.85 -4.91
N CYS A 79 8.84 12.64 -5.70
CA CYS A 79 8.82 12.94 -7.13
C CYS A 79 9.08 14.44 -7.38
N LYS A 80 8.36 15.31 -6.67
CA LYS A 80 8.48 16.77 -6.80
C LYS A 80 9.86 17.30 -6.40
N ASN A 81 10.38 16.82 -5.27
CA ASN A 81 11.62 17.30 -4.68
C ASN A 81 12.84 16.83 -5.49
N LEU A 82 12.79 15.61 -6.04
CA LEU A 82 13.90 15.04 -6.83
C LEU A 82 13.77 15.32 -8.33
N GLY A 83 12.60 15.71 -8.82
CA GLY A 83 12.37 16.01 -10.24
C GLY A 83 12.22 14.77 -11.14
N TYR A 84 12.01 13.59 -10.55
CA TYR A 84 11.75 12.35 -11.27
C TYR A 84 10.25 12.02 -11.24
N SER A 85 9.79 11.32 -12.27
CA SER A 85 8.48 10.68 -12.23
C SER A 85 8.48 9.48 -11.27
N LYS A 86 7.28 9.08 -10.82
CA LYS A 86 7.11 7.89 -9.97
C LYS A 86 7.66 6.63 -10.64
N GLU A 87 7.43 6.46 -11.94
CA GLU A 87 7.91 5.29 -12.69
C GLU A 87 9.44 5.25 -12.79
N GLU A 88 10.09 6.40 -13.02
CA GLU A 88 11.55 6.49 -12.99
C GLU A 88 12.10 6.09 -11.62
N LEU A 89 11.55 6.67 -10.54
CA LEU A 89 11.98 6.36 -9.18
C LEU A 89 11.78 4.88 -8.84
N LEU A 90 10.67 4.26 -9.22
CA LEU A 90 10.45 2.83 -8.96
C LEU A 90 11.41 1.91 -9.74
N ASN A 91 12.10 2.42 -10.76
CA ASN A 91 13.16 1.70 -11.48
C ASN A 91 14.57 2.04 -10.96
N MET A 92 14.68 2.96 -9.99
CA MET A 92 15.94 3.41 -9.38
C MET A 92 16.18 2.73 -8.02
N ASN A 93 17.32 3.06 -7.41
CA ASN A 93 17.70 2.66 -6.06
C ASN A 93 18.29 3.84 -5.27
N ILE A 94 18.58 3.62 -3.97
CA ILE A 94 19.17 4.64 -3.08
C ILE A 94 20.36 5.36 -3.73
N PHE A 95 21.28 4.63 -4.37
CA PHE A 95 22.53 5.18 -4.87
C PHE A 95 22.37 6.12 -6.09
N ASP A 96 21.21 6.05 -6.76
CA ASP A 96 20.89 6.97 -7.86
C ASP A 96 20.40 8.33 -7.34
N VAL A 97 19.93 8.37 -6.08
CA VAL A 97 19.37 9.57 -5.42
C VAL A 97 20.31 10.10 -4.35
N ASP A 98 21.02 9.26 -3.61
CA ASP A 98 22.01 9.63 -2.61
C ASP A 98 23.41 9.26 -3.12
N PRO A 99 24.12 10.21 -3.75
CA PRO A 99 25.44 9.95 -4.34
C PRO A 99 26.55 9.84 -3.29
N VAL A 100 26.29 10.20 -2.02
CA VAL A 100 27.30 10.17 -0.95
C VAL A 100 27.13 8.94 -0.06
N PHE A 101 26.02 8.21 -0.16
CA PHE A 101 25.82 6.96 0.56
C PHE A 101 26.73 5.84 0.01
N PRO A 102 27.64 5.29 0.83
CA PRO A 102 28.61 4.29 0.39
C PRO A 102 27.96 2.92 0.13
N LYS A 103 28.09 2.40 -1.09
CA LYS A 103 27.50 1.12 -1.52
C LYS A 103 27.95 -0.07 -0.65
N ASP A 104 29.20 -0.08 -0.22
CA ASP A 104 29.79 -1.10 0.64
C ASP A 104 29.24 -1.07 2.08
N LYS A 105 28.54 0.00 2.47
CA LYS A 105 27.89 0.14 3.78
C LYS A 105 26.41 -0.21 3.79
N LEU A 106 25.84 -0.63 2.66
CA LEU A 106 24.42 -0.97 2.59
C LEU A 106 24.05 -2.07 3.59
N GLU A 107 24.86 -3.14 3.67
CA GLU A 107 24.57 -4.25 4.58
C GLU A 107 24.73 -3.86 6.05
N ASP A 108 25.79 -3.12 6.39
CA ASP A 108 26.01 -2.58 7.76
C ASP A 108 24.81 -1.72 8.18
N HIS A 109 24.38 -0.81 7.30
CA HIS A 109 23.22 0.06 7.52
C HIS A 109 21.92 -0.74 7.70
N TRP A 110 21.70 -1.77 6.87
CA TRP A 110 20.52 -2.63 6.98
C TRP A 110 20.48 -3.38 8.32
N GLN A 111 21.61 -3.95 8.73
CA GLN A 111 21.71 -4.64 10.03
C GLN A 111 21.53 -3.68 11.21
N GLU A 112 22.02 -2.45 11.10
CA GLU A 112 21.80 -1.42 12.10
C GLU A 112 20.31 -1.09 12.26
N ILE A 113 19.59 -0.87 11.15
CA ILE A 113 18.13 -0.59 11.18
C ILE A 113 17.34 -1.76 11.79
N ILE A 114 17.68 -3.00 11.45
CA ILE A 114 17.05 -4.19 12.07
C ILE A 114 17.28 -4.18 13.59
N LYS A 115 18.50 -3.87 14.02
CA LYS A 115 18.89 -3.90 15.43
C LYS A 115 18.26 -2.77 16.24
N THR A 116 18.21 -1.55 15.70
CA THR A 116 17.72 -0.36 16.42
C THR A 116 16.23 -0.10 16.19
N GLY A 117 15.64 -0.67 15.15
CA GLY A 117 14.28 -0.41 14.67
C GLY A 117 14.15 0.90 13.89
N SER A 118 14.95 1.92 14.22
CA SER A 118 14.98 3.20 13.55
C SER A 118 16.37 3.85 13.65
N ILE A 119 16.75 4.61 12.63
CA ILE A 119 17.97 5.44 12.60
C ILE A 119 17.66 6.79 11.98
N VAL A 120 18.44 7.80 12.35
CA VAL A 120 18.38 9.15 11.75
C VAL A 120 19.78 9.51 11.28
N ILE A 121 19.89 9.93 10.02
CA ILE A 121 21.14 10.38 9.41
C ILE A 121 20.93 11.69 8.66
N GLU A 122 21.97 12.50 8.54
CA GLU A 122 22.00 13.58 7.55
C GLU A 122 22.80 13.12 6.33
N THR A 123 22.27 13.40 5.13
CA THR A 123 22.91 13.04 3.87
C THR A 123 22.54 14.05 2.77
N ILE A 124 22.96 13.79 1.54
CA ILE A 124 22.64 14.59 0.36
C ILE A 124 21.78 13.77 -0.59
N HIS A 125 20.65 14.32 -1.01
CA HIS A 125 19.93 13.80 -2.16
C HIS A 125 20.23 14.65 -3.40
N ARG A 126 20.41 14.01 -4.55
CA ARG A 126 20.64 14.64 -5.84
C ARG A 126 19.40 14.52 -6.72
N THR A 127 18.95 15.65 -7.23
CA THR A 127 17.84 15.74 -8.17
C THR A 127 18.23 15.28 -9.58
N LYS A 128 17.23 15.10 -10.45
CA LYS A 128 17.41 14.74 -11.86
C LYS A 128 18.26 15.73 -12.66
N ASP A 129 18.19 17.02 -12.32
CA ASP A 129 18.99 18.08 -12.92
C ASP A 129 20.37 18.26 -12.23
N GLY A 130 20.70 17.40 -11.27
CA GLY A 130 22.02 17.36 -10.63
C GLY A 130 22.20 18.29 -9.43
N LYS A 131 21.13 18.92 -8.94
CA LYS A 131 21.16 19.76 -7.74
C LYS A 131 21.22 18.89 -6.48
N ASP A 132 22.15 19.22 -5.60
CA ASP A 132 22.27 18.61 -4.29
C ASP A 132 21.36 19.30 -3.28
N ILE A 133 20.64 18.49 -2.50
CA ILE A 133 19.71 18.92 -1.45
C ILE A 133 20.15 18.24 -0.16
N PRO A 134 20.56 19.00 0.89
CA PRO A 134 20.81 18.41 2.19
C PRO A 134 19.50 17.94 2.80
N VAL A 135 19.50 16.70 3.29
CA VAL A 135 18.33 16.07 3.89
C VAL A 135 18.68 15.41 5.23
N GLU A 136 17.73 15.45 6.16
CA GLU A 136 17.69 14.56 7.33
C GLU A 136 16.77 13.38 6.98
N VAL A 137 17.28 12.15 7.09
CA VAL A 137 16.56 10.93 6.75
C VAL A 137 16.33 10.11 8.00
N THR A 138 15.06 9.93 8.37
CA THR A 138 14.64 8.96 9.38
C THR A 138 14.26 7.67 8.67
N THR A 139 14.92 6.57 9.00
CA THR A 139 14.70 5.26 8.39
C THR A 139 14.21 4.27 9.42
N ASN A 140 13.04 3.65 9.19
CA ASN A 140 12.43 2.68 10.09
C ASN A 140 12.42 1.29 9.47
N PHE A 141 12.72 0.26 10.25
CA PHE A 141 12.54 -1.13 9.82
C PHE A 141 11.04 -1.47 9.79
N VAL A 142 10.60 -2.10 8.71
CA VAL A 142 9.22 -2.57 8.55
C VAL A 142 9.24 -3.98 7.99
N GLU A 143 8.56 -4.92 8.66
CA GLU A 143 8.26 -6.23 8.12
C GLU A 143 6.77 -6.33 7.79
N TYR A 144 6.45 -6.68 6.55
CA TYR A 144 5.09 -6.81 6.07
C TYR A 144 4.94 -8.01 5.14
N ASN A 145 4.02 -8.93 5.46
CA ASN A 145 3.79 -10.17 4.73
C ASN A 145 5.07 -10.97 4.44
N GLY A 146 5.98 -11.05 5.41
CA GLY A 146 7.26 -11.75 5.29
C GLY A 146 8.31 -11.06 4.41
N SER A 147 8.01 -9.86 3.90
CA SER A 147 8.97 -9.01 3.20
C SER A 147 9.50 -7.92 4.14
N GLN A 148 10.80 -7.67 4.06
CA GLN A 148 11.46 -6.65 4.86
C GLN A 148 11.71 -5.40 4.02
N TYR A 149 11.36 -4.26 4.60
CA TYR A 149 11.55 -2.95 4.02
C TYR A 149 12.20 -2.03 5.05
N ASN A 150 12.83 -0.98 4.54
CA ASN A 150 12.97 0.24 5.29
C ASN A 150 11.90 1.24 4.80
N CYS A 151 11.35 2.04 5.71
CA CYS A 151 10.53 3.20 5.40
C CYS A 151 11.36 4.44 5.72
N ALA A 152 11.87 5.09 4.68
CA ALA A 152 12.71 6.27 4.79
C ALA A 152 11.87 7.54 4.56
N ILE A 153 11.95 8.47 5.50
CA ILE A 153 11.34 9.79 5.43
C ILE A 153 12.47 10.81 5.38
N ALA A 154 12.63 11.46 4.23
CA ALA A 154 13.67 12.44 3.98
C ALA A 154 13.10 13.86 4.00
N ARG A 155 13.55 14.65 4.98
CA ARG A 155 13.21 16.06 5.15
C ARG A 155 14.29 16.93 4.55
N ASN A 156 13.90 17.89 3.71
CA ASN A 156 14.82 18.93 3.24
C ASN A 156 15.21 19.86 4.40
N ILE A 157 16.50 20.01 4.63
CA ILE A 157 17.06 20.87 5.70
C ILE A 157 17.84 22.06 5.16
N THR A 158 17.65 22.43 3.88
CA THR A 158 18.35 23.56 3.24
C THR A 158 18.19 24.87 4.01
N GLU A 159 17.00 25.15 4.55
CA GLU A 159 16.74 26.38 5.32
C GLU A 159 17.31 26.35 6.75
N ARG A 160 17.78 25.19 7.22
CA ARG A 160 18.32 24.99 8.58
C ARG A 160 19.85 24.96 8.62
N LYS A 161 20.51 25.05 7.46
CA LYS A 161 21.97 25.10 7.33
C LYS A 161 22.44 26.47 6.85
#